data_AF-A0A1M5Q5Z6-F1
#
_entry.id   AF-A0A1M5Q5Z6-F1
#
_cell.length_a   1.000
_cell.length_b   1.000
_cell.length_c   1.000
_cell.angle_alpha   90.00
_cell.angle_beta   90.00
_cell.angle_gamma   90.00
#
_symmetry.space_group_name_H-M   'P 1'
#
loop_
_entity.id
_entity.type
_entity.pdbx_description
1 polymer ?
#
loop_
_entity_poly.entity_id
_entity_poly.type
_entity_poly.pdbx_seq_one_letter_code
_entity_poly.pdbx_strand_id
1 'polypeptide(L)'
;MDSKDLANILSFIKAAEGLKHTLRSGRTSNGRQESTAEHSWRLALFASVLQDEMGELDQLKVLALCLVHDLGETLGGDVPATENHDPEEKSARERRDLATLTASLPPAIRTRILSVWEEYEAGASPEAVFVKGLDKLETIIQHNQGHNRPDFDYAFNLAYGVKQTARHPLLAGLRAMVDVDTQTRIAPAAPGGTVPCATPASLPDAHRQFLARCLPVFQADARVRAIYAGGSFARDTMDAYSDLDLLIVVADQDLPQLRQEMRQIAAGCGDLLAAFTGEHVGQPDLLICLFDQPLLHVDLKFASTIAPGYALLWAGQTAPAIPPVPAAGDAPDLDWIEARFWTWMHYGAGKIARGELLEAVDFLAFLRMSVLGPLALALYQAPPYGVRRIETALPPALAARLAATVCSYEVRDCLRAFNEALKLYLELRERHAGAGFGDPRAQSAAQNYLLEIADRFK
;
A
#
# COMPACT_ATOMS: atom_id res chain seq x y z
N MET A 1 12.94 47.58 10.87
CA MET A 1 13.10 46.55 11.91
C MET A 1 14.56 46.55 12.29
N ASP A 2 14.87 46.86 13.54
CA ASP A 2 16.26 47.02 14.01
C ASP A 2 16.83 45.72 14.62
N SER A 3 18.08 45.75 15.09
CA SER A 3 18.74 44.58 15.70
C SER A 3 18.03 44.11 16.99
N LYS A 4 17.42 45.04 17.73
CA LYS A 4 16.69 44.72 18.96
C LYS A 4 15.36 44.03 18.63
N ASP A 5 14.64 44.50 17.61
CA ASP A 5 13.43 43.85 17.10
C ASP A 5 13.73 42.40 16.65
N LEU A 6 14.83 42.19 15.93
CA LEU A 6 15.25 40.85 15.49
C LEU A 6 15.59 39.92 16.67
N ALA A 7 16.33 40.41 17.67
CA ALA A 7 16.64 39.64 18.87
C ALA A 7 15.37 39.28 19.67
N ASN A 8 14.40 40.19 19.71
CA ASN A 8 13.10 40.00 20.34
C ASN A 8 12.24 38.95 19.61
N ILE A 9 12.24 38.96 18.28
CA ILE A 9 11.59 37.93 17.45
C ILE A 9 12.24 36.57 17.68
N LEU A 10 13.57 36.49 17.68
CA LEU A 10 14.28 35.24 17.97
C LEU A 10 13.99 34.71 19.37
N SER A 11 13.85 35.60 20.36
CA SER A 11 13.49 35.21 21.73
C SER A 11 12.09 34.59 21.79
N PHE A 12 11.13 35.17 21.08
CA PHE A 12 9.78 34.61 20.94
C PHE A 12 9.79 33.26 20.24
N ILE A 13 10.48 33.13 19.10
CA ILE A 13 10.56 31.85 18.35
C ILE A 13 11.22 30.75 19.18
N LYS A 14 12.24 31.08 19.98
CA LYS A 14 12.85 30.13 20.92
C LYS A 14 11.88 29.73 22.02
N ALA A 15 11.08 30.65 22.55
CA ALA A 15 10.09 30.34 23.58
C ALA A 15 8.93 29.47 23.05
N ALA A 16 8.48 29.71 21.82
CA ALA A 16 7.41 28.94 21.17
C ALA A 16 7.76 27.45 20.96
N GLU A 17 9.04 27.08 21.06
CA GLU A 17 9.49 25.68 21.02
C GLU A 17 8.85 24.82 22.12
N GLY A 18 8.49 25.42 23.27
CA GLY A 18 7.81 24.74 24.36
C GLY A 18 6.46 24.09 23.96
N LEU A 19 5.82 24.58 22.89
CA LEU A 19 4.60 23.96 22.35
C LEU A 19 4.84 22.52 21.85
N LYS A 20 6.08 22.18 21.45
CA LYS A 20 6.46 20.81 21.06
C LYS A 20 6.48 19.84 22.25
N HIS A 21 6.60 20.37 23.46
CA HIS A 21 6.61 19.61 24.70
C HIS A 21 5.26 19.59 25.40
N THR A 22 4.31 20.43 24.95
CA THR A 22 2.93 20.42 25.45
C THR A 22 2.19 19.25 24.82
N LEU A 23 1.81 18.26 25.63
CA LEU A 23 1.17 17.04 25.18
C LEU A 23 -0.36 17.15 25.27
N ARG A 24 -1.04 16.66 24.25
CA ARG A 24 -2.49 16.55 24.17
C ARG A 24 -2.96 15.17 24.62
N SER A 25 -4.25 15.08 24.94
CA SER A 25 -4.91 13.80 25.24
C SER A 25 -4.92 12.80 24.06
N GLY A 26 -4.89 13.31 22.83
CA GLY A 26 -4.82 12.50 21.61
C GLY A 26 -3.53 11.69 21.49
N ARG A 27 -3.64 10.47 20.95
CA ARG A 27 -2.48 9.60 20.68
C ARG A 27 -2.33 9.36 19.19
N THR A 28 -1.09 9.21 18.76
CA THR A 28 -0.73 8.80 17.39
C THR A 28 -1.05 7.31 17.18
N SER A 29 -1.01 6.86 15.93
CA SER A 29 -1.21 5.45 15.54
C SER A 29 -0.13 4.49 16.06
N ASN A 30 0.97 4.99 16.63
CA ASN A 30 1.97 4.19 17.34
C ASN A 30 1.90 4.34 18.88
N GLY A 31 0.89 5.04 19.40
CA GLY A 31 0.60 5.16 20.83
C GLY A 31 1.30 6.28 21.57
N ARG A 32 2.13 7.09 20.90
CA ARG A 32 2.72 8.30 21.49
C ARG A 32 1.63 9.36 21.70
N GLN A 33 1.73 10.15 22.76
CA GLN A 33 0.88 11.34 22.90
C GLN A 33 1.31 12.39 21.86
N GLU A 34 0.34 12.94 21.16
CA GLU A 34 0.53 14.06 20.25
C GLU A 34 0.94 15.32 21.02
N SER A 35 1.77 16.18 20.44
CA SER A 35 2.00 17.52 20.99
C SER A 35 1.13 18.58 20.34
N THR A 36 0.84 19.67 21.05
CA THR A 36 0.07 20.80 20.52
C THR A 36 0.70 21.41 19.26
N ALA A 37 2.04 21.37 19.14
CA ALA A 37 2.72 21.79 17.93
C ALA A 37 2.47 20.85 16.73
N GLU A 38 2.42 19.53 16.96
CA GLU A 38 2.10 18.55 15.91
C GLU A 38 0.65 18.68 15.44
N HIS A 39 -0.28 18.88 16.38
CA HIS A 39 -1.69 19.21 16.11
C HIS A 39 -1.81 20.46 15.22
N SER A 40 -1.18 21.56 15.64
CA SER A 40 -1.23 22.84 14.91
C SER A 40 -0.63 22.73 13.50
N TRP A 41 0.46 21.98 13.34
CA TRP A 41 1.04 21.70 12.04
C TRP A 41 0.09 20.89 11.15
N ARG A 42 -0.52 19.82 11.68
CA ARG A 42 -1.42 18.96 10.92
C ARG A 42 -2.72 19.67 10.57
N LEU A 43 -3.23 20.52 11.46
CA LEU A 43 -4.37 21.40 11.20
C LEU A 43 -4.07 22.40 10.07
N ALA A 44 -2.88 23.02 10.07
CA ALA A 44 -2.45 23.90 9.00
C ALA A 44 -2.31 23.16 7.66
N LEU A 45 -1.74 21.95 7.66
CA LEU A 45 -1.66 21.09 6.48
C LEU A 45 -3.07 20.70 5.98
N PHE A 46 -3.98 20.37 6.89
CA PHE A 46 -5.36 20.02 6.56
C PHE A 46 -6.07 21.19 5.88
N ALA A 47 -5.89 22.40 6.40
CA ALA A 47 -6.36 23.62 5.73
C ALA A 47 -5.70 23.79 4.35
N SER A 48 -4.37 23.70 4.21
CA SER A 48 -3.71 23.87 2.91
C SER A 48 -4.20 22.90 1.83
N VAL A 49 -4.53 21.65 2.17
CA VAL A 49 -5.04 20.67 1.21
C VAL A 49 -6.45 21.01 0.73
N LEU A 50 -7.25 21.70 1.53
CA LEU A 50 -8.61 22.10 1.19
C LEU A 50 -8.70 23.48 0.54
N GLN A 51 -7.57 24.14 0.24
CA GLN A 51 -7.53 25.54 -0.19
C GLN A 51 -8.43 25.88 -1.38
N ASP A 52 -8.58 24.95 -2.34
CA ASP A 52 -9.40 25.14 -3.54
C ASP A 52 -10.92 25.04 -3.24
N GLU A 53 -11.27 24.41 -2.13
CA GLU A 53 -12.64 24.19 -1.66
C GLU A 53 -13.08 25.25 -0.62
N MET A 54 -12.19 26.19 -0.26
CA MET A 54 -12.47 27.24 0.74
C MET A 54 -13.22 28.46 0.19
N GLY A 55 -13.40 28.56 -1.13
CA GLY A 55 -14.08 29.69 -1.75
C GLY A 55 -13.36 31.02 -1.49
N GLU A 56 -14.08 31.99 -0.92
CA GLU A 56 -13.59 33.37 -0.71
C GLU A 56 -12.83 33.59 0.61
N LEU A 57 -12.59 32.54 1.41
CA LEU A 57 -11.85 32.68 2.67
C LEU A 57 -10.39 33.13 2.43
N ASP A 58 -9.90 34.03 3.29
CA ASP A 58 -8.49 34.43 3.25
C ASP A 58 -7.60 33.28 3.74
N GLN A 59 -6.93 32.61 2.80
CA GLN A 59 -6.07 31.46 3.06
C GLN A 59 -4.89 31.78 4.00
N LEU A 60 -4.29 32.97 3.86
CA LEU A 60 -3.17 33.37 4.71
C LEU A 60 -3.65 33.57 6.16
N LYS A 61 -4.84 34.15 6.31
CA LYS A 61 -5.49 34.31 7.61
C LYS A 61 -5.89 32.97 8.22
N VAL A 62 -6.43 32.04 7.44
CA VAL A 62 -6.73 30.65 7.86
C VAL A 62 -5.48 29.97 8.42
N LEU A 63 -4.35 30.03 7.70
CA LEU A 63 -3.10 29.45 8.20
C LEU A 63 -2.58 30.15 9.46
N ALA A 64 -2.71 31.48 9.55
CA ALA A 64 -2.35 32.22 10.75
C ALA A 64 -3.19 31.79 11.96
N LEU A 65 -4.49 31.57 11.79
CA LEU A 65 -5.39 31.05 12.83
C LEU A 65 -4.96 29.64 13.26
N CYS A 66 -4.69 28.72 12.32
CA CYS A 66 -4.24 27.36 12.63
C CYS A 66 -2.93 27.35 13.45
N LEU A 67 -1.99 28.25 13.17
CA LEU A 67 -0.70 28.28 13.86
C LEU A 67 -0.74 28.97 15.23
N VAL A 68 -1.72 29.84 15.47
CA VAL A 68 -1.78 30.70 16.67
C VAL A 68 -2.79 30.21 17.70
N HIS A 69 -3.82 29.45 17.30
CA HIS A 69 -4.97 29.13 18.16
C HIS A 69 -4.60 28.55 19.54
N ASP A 70 -3.69 27.58 19.60
CA ASP A 70 -3.26 26.94 20.85
C ASP A 70 -1.89 27.45 21.34
N LEU A 71 -1.36 28.54 20.78
CA LEU A 71 0.00 29.00 21.10
C LEU A 71 0.18 29.40 22.58
N GLY A 72 -0.90 29.82 23.25
CA GLY A 72 -0.92 30.10 24.69
C GLY A 72 -0.64 28.87 25.57
N GLU A 73 -0.92 27.65 25.08
CA GLU A 73 -0.70 26.40 25.81
C GLU A 73 0.79 26.12 26.10
N THR A 74 1.71 26.82 25.41
CA THR A 74 3.16 26.77 25.69
C THR A 74 3.49 26.97 27.17
N LEU A 75 2.71 27.78 27.90
CA LEU A 75 2.92 28.06 29.33
C LEU A 75 1.89 27.35 30.22
N GLY A 76 0.62 27.36 29.82
CA GLY A 76 -0.50 26.85 30.61
C GLY A 76 -0.77 25.35 30.47
N GLY A 77 -0.18 24.69 29.47
CA GLY A 77 -0.47 23.31 29.08
C GLY A 77 -1.80 23.14 28.33
N ASP A 78 -1.99 21.97 27.70
CA ASP A 78 -3.26 21.57 27.11
C ASP A 78 -4.25 21.18 28.21
N VAL A 79 -5.52 21.55 28.02
CA VAL A 79 -6.64 21.10 28.86
C VAL A 79 -7.64 20.38 27.97
N PRO A 80 -7.77 19.04 28.11
CA PRO A 80 -8.68 18.24 27.30
C PRO A 80 -10.12 18.72 27.39
N ALA A 81 -10.85 18.62 26.28
CA ALA A 81 -12.26 19.05 26.23
C ALA A 81 -13.16 18.33 27.23
N THR A 82 -12.82 17.08 27.60
CA THR A 82 -13.53 16.27 28.60
C THR A 82 -13.32 16.74 30.03
N GLU A 83 -12.24 17.47 30.30
CA GLU A 83 -11.82 17.93 31.64
C GLU A 83 -12.00 19.44 31.83
N ASN A 84 -12.52 20.15 30.82
CA ASN A 84 -12.71 21.59 30.87
C ASN A 84 -14.00 21.96 31.63
N HIS A 85 -13.89 22.16 32.94
CA HIS A 85 -15.01 22.51 33.82
C HIS A 85 -15.38 24.01 33.80
N ASP A 86 -14.46 24.89 33.39
CA ASP A 86 -14.67 26.34 33.27
C ASP A 86 -14.01 26.89 31.99
N PRO A 87 -14.77 26.93 30.87
CA PRO A 87 -14.27 27.43 29.60
C PRO A 87 -13.86 28.91 29.63
N GLU A 88 -14.50 29.74 30.47
CA GLU A 88 -14.20 31.16 30.57
C GLU A 88 -12.86 31.38 31.28
N GLU A 89 -12.61 30.64 32.38
CA GLU A 89 -11.33 30.67 33.06
C GLU A 89 -10.21 30.09 32.18
N LYS A 90 -10.47 29.03 31.42
CA LYS A 90 -9.52 28.46 30.45
C LYS A 90 -9.09 29.52 29.43
N SER A 91 -10.05 30.15 28.76
CA SER A 91 -9.77 31.18 27.75
C SER A 91 -9.05 32.40 28.37
N ALA A 92 -9.45 32.84 29.56
CA ALA A 92 -8.79 33.94 30.27
C ALA A 92 -7.34 33.61 30.68
N ARG A 93 -7.04 32.34 31.01
CA ARG A 93 -5.68 31.86 31.27
C ARG A 93 -4.85 31.84 29.99
N GLU A 94 -5.33 31.21 28.93
CA GLU A 94 -4.62 31.14 27.64
C GLU A 94 -4.33 32.52 27.05
N ARG A 95 -5.26 33.46 27.21
CA ARG A 95 -5.05 34.87 26.85
C ARG A 95 -3.86 35.48 27.59
N ARG A 96 -3.76 35.26 28.91
CA ARG A 96 -2.66 35.77 29.75
C ARG A 96 -1.33 35.11 29.37
N ASP A 97 -1.36 33.81 29.10
CA ASP A 97 -0.19 33.04 28.71
C ASP A 97 0.33 33.49 27.35
N LEU A 98 -0.55 33.66 26.36
CA LEU A 98 -0.18 34.19 25.05
C LEU A 98 0.33 35.63 25.14
N ALA A 99 -0.29 36.47 25.97
CA ALA A 99 0.18 37.84 26.22
C ALA A 99 1.57 37.89 26.85
N THR A 100 1.92 36.89 27.67
CA THR A 100 3.24 36.70 28.28
C THR A 100 4.25 36.18 27.25
N LEU A 101 3.90 35.14 26.51
CA LEU A 101 4.75 34.54 25.47
C LEU A 101 5.13 35.56 24.38
N THR A 102 4.19 36.42 24.00
CA THR A 102 4.39 37.47 22.99
C THR A 102 4.99 38.76 23.53
N ALA A 103 5.31 38.86 24.83
CA ALA A 103 5.73 40.11 25.47
C ALA A 103 7.04 40.69 24.90
N SER A 104 7.95 39.84 24.41
CA SER A 104 9.19 40.30 23.79
C SER A 104 8.98 40.91 22.40
N LEU A 105 7.89 40.59 21.69
CA LEU A 105 7.70 40.98 20.30
C LEU A 105 7.49 42.49 20.12
N PRO A 106 7.88 43.05 18.96
CA PRO A 106 7.53 44.42 18.59
C PRO A 106 6.00 44.67 18.69
N PRO A 107 5.54 45.84 19.18
CA PRO A 107 4.13 46.08 19.51
C PRO A 107 3.13 45.78 18.38
N ALA A 108 3.50 46.07 17.13
CA ALA A 108 2.64 45.81 15.97
C ALA A 108 2.47 44.30 15.70
N ILE A 109 3.54 43.50 15.84
CA ILE A 109 3.51 42.05 15.64
C ILE A 109 2.74 41.39 16.79
N ARG A 110 3.03 41.81 18.02
CA ARG A 110 2.32 41.36 19.22
C ARG A 110 0.81 41.55 19.10
N THR A 111 0.38 42.76 18.74
CA THR A 111 -1.03 43.09 18.53
C THR A 111 -1.67 42.19 17.47
N ARG A 112 -0.96 41.92 16.36
CA ARG A 112 -1.47 41.05 15.30
C ARG A 112 -1.70 39.62 15.78
N ILE A 113 -0.75 39.02 16.49
CA ILE A 113 -0.88 37.64 17.00
C ILE A 113 -2.03 37.54 18.02
N LEU A 114 -2.11 38.49 18.96
CA LEU A 114 -3.20 38.54 19.93
C LEU A 114 -4.56 38.70 19.27
N SER A 115 -4.65 39.57 18.25
CA SER A 115 -5.88 39.78 17.47
C SER A 115 -6.32 38.50 16.73
N VAL A 116 -5.40 37.76 16.13
CA VAL A 116 -5.70 36.48 15.45
C VAL A 116 -6.22 35.45 16.46
N TRP A 117 -5.59 35.35 17.63
CA TRP A 117 -6.04 34.45 18.69
C TRP A 117 -7.43 34.82 19.23
N GLU A 118 -7.67 36.10 19.50
CA GLU A 118 -8.96 36.62 19.94
C GLU A 118 -10.08 36.36 18.93
N GLU A 119 -9.77 36.53 17.65
CA GLU A 119 -10.70 36.28 16.57
C GLU A 119 -11.04 34.79 16.45
N TYR A 120 -10.02 33.92 16.56
CA TYR A 120 -10.23 32.48 16.68
C TYR A 120 -11.17 32.21 17.85
N GLU A 121 -10.81 32.62 19.06
CA GLU A 121 -11.57 32.34 20.28
C GLU A 121 -13.04 32.76 20.20
N ALA A 122 -13.29 33.97 19.72
CA ALA A 122 -14.65 34.49 19.54
C ALA A 122 -15.41 33.84 18.37
N GLY A 123 -14.72 33.21 17.42
CA GLY A 123 -15.31 32.71 16.18
C GLY A 123 -15.95 33.85 15.37
N ALA A 124 -15.29 35.01 15.35
CA ALA A 124 -15.88 36.28 14.90
C ALA A 124 -15.87 36.47 13.38
N SER A 125 -15.09 35.68 12.64
CA SER A 125 -14.97 35.74 11.18
C SER A 125 -15.32 34.41 10.51
N PRO A 126 -15.61 34.41 9.19
CA PRO A 126 -15.75 33.17 8.42
C PRO A 126 -14.52 32.26 8.53
N GLU A 127 -13.31 32.83 8.50
CA GLU A 127 -12.06 32.06 8.64
C GLU A 127 -11.95 31.42 10.03
N ALA A 128 -12.24 32.16 11.11
CA ALA A 128 -12.20 31.64 12.47
C ALA A 128 -13.23 30.52 12.70
N VAL A 129 -14.43 30.68 12.13
CA VAL A 129 -15.48 29.65 12.15
C VAL A 129 -15.02 28.38 11.43
N PHE A 130 -14.41 28.55 10.25
CA PHE A 130 -13.92 27.46 9.45
C PHE A 130 -12.77 26.71 10.16
N VAL A 131 -11.78 27.43 10.69
CA VAL A 131 -10.65 26.84 11.42
C VAL A 131 -11.10 26.15 12.71
N LYS A 132 -12.06 26.72 13.47
CA LYS A 132 -12.64 26.01 14.62
C LYS A 132 -13.29 24.69 14.22
N GLY A 133 -13.95 24.63 13.06
CA GLY A 133 -14.52 23.39 12.56
C GLY A 133 -13.45 22.35 12.20
N LEU A 134 -12.39 22.78 11.50
CA LEU A 134 -11.26 21.91 11.18
C LEU A 134 -10.52 21.42 12.43
N ASP A 135 -10.33 22.27 13.44
CA ASP A 135 -9.71 21.89 14.73
C ASP A 135 -10.46 20.72 15.39
N LYS A 136 -11.80 20.78 15.40
CA LYS A 136 -12.62 19.68 15.93
C LYS A 136 -12.51 18.42 15.08
N LEU A 137 -12.52 18.55 13.75
CA LEU A 137 -12.37 17.41 12.85
C LEU A 137 -11.00 16.75 13.01
N GLU A 138 -9.92 17.53 13.04
CA GLU A 138 -8.56 17.04 13.24
C GLU A 138 -8.49 16.22 14.54
N THR A 139 -8.99 16.79 15.64
CA THR A 139 -9.02 16.11 16.94
C THR A 139 -9.75 14.76 16.87
N ILE A 140 -10.91 14.71 16.20
CA ILE A 140 -11.68 13.46 16.06
C ILE A 140 -10.96 12.46 15.16
N ILE A 141 -10.35 12.91 14.06
CA ILE A 141 -9.54 12.08 13.17
C ILE A 141 -8.37 11.47 13.95
N GLN A 142 -7.69 12.28 14.77
CA GLN A 142 -6.60 11.80 15.62
C GLN A 142 -7.10 10.78 16.64
N HIS A 143 -8.25 11.00 17.29
CA HIS A 143 -8.85 10.01 18.17
C HIS A 143 -9.15 8.70 17.42
N ASN A 144 -9.71 8.75 16.22
CA ASN A 144 -10.06 7.56 15.45
C ASN A 144 -8.84 6.77 14.96
N GLN A 145 -7.75 7.47 14.61
CA GLN A 145 -6.50 6.86 14.13
C GLN A 145 -5.54 6.45 15.26
N GLY A 146 -5.69 7.07 16.42
CA GLY A 146 -4.81 6.91 17.56
C GLY A 146 -4.91 5.56 18.25
N HIS A 147 -3.77 5.07 18.73
CA HIS A 147 -3.73 4.01 19.73
C HIS A 147 -4.09 4.58 21.11
N ASN A 148 -5.38 4.83 21.31
CA ASN A 148 -5.89 5.32 22.57
C ASN A 148 -5.91 4.22 23.64
N ARG A 149 -6.09 4.65 24.88
CA ARG A 149 -6.24 3.71 25.99
C ARG A 149 -7.53 2.88 25.84
N PRO A 150 -7.60 1.67 26.43
CA PRO A 150 -8.80 0.83 26.32
C PRO A 150 -10.10 1.45 26.86
N ASP A 151 -9.97 2.41 27.78
CA ASP A 151 -11.07 3.16 28.41
C ASP A 151 -11.43 4.46 27.68
N PHE A 152 -10.87 4.70 26.49
CA PHE A 152 -11.15 5.90 25.72
C PHE A 152 -12.60 5.95 25.24
N ASP A 153 -13.32 7.02 25.59
CA ASP A 153 -14.70 7.23 25.19
C ASP A 153 -14.82 7.76 23.76
N TYR A 154 -14.91 6.85 22.78
CA TYR A 154 -15.15 7.24 21.39
C TYR A 154 -16.54 7.86 21.17
N ALA A 155 -17.53 7.60 22.04
CA ALA A 155 -18.87 8.15 21.88
C ALA A 155 -18.90 9.67 22.09
N PHE A 156 -17.97 10.20 22.89
CA PHE A 156 -17.73 11.64 23.03
C PHE A 156 -17.58 12.34 21.67
N ASN A 157 -16.85 11.73 20.73
CA ASN A 157 -16.56 12.33 19.42
C ASN A 157 -17.84 12.64 18.62
N LEU A 158 -18.88 11.81 18.74
CA LEU A 158 -20.15 11.99 18.00
C LEU A 158 -20.93 13.23 18.46
N ALA A 159 -20.71 13.71 19.69
CA ALA A 159 -21.30 14.94 20.19
C ALA A 159 -20.33 16.13 20.10
N TYR A 160 -19.03 15.87 20.23
CA TYR A 160 -17.98 16.88 20.20
C TYR A 160 -17.91 17.58 18.83
N GLY A 161 -17.85 18.91 18.84
CA GLY A 161 -17.63 19.70 17.63
C GLY A 161 -18.82 19.84 16.67
N VAL A 162 -19.98 19.21 16.93
CA VAL A 162 -21.14 19.21 16.02
C VAL A 162 -21.59 20.62 15.65
N LYS A 163 -21.67 21.52 16.64
CA LYS A 163 -22.07 22.93 16.44
C LYS A 163 -21.09 23.67 15.54
N GLN A 164 -19.79 23.35 15.59
CA GLN A 164 -18.74 24.00 14.83
C GLN A 164 -18.71 23.48 13.40
N THR A 165 -18.75 22.15 13.22
CA THR A 165 -18.68 21.51 11.89
C THR A 165 -19.93 21.74 11.06
N ALA A 166 -21.09 22.00 11.69
CA ALA A 166 -22.33 22.33 10.98
C ALA A 166 -22.35 23.73 10.34
N ARG A 167 -21.38 24.61 10.64
CA ARG A 167 -21.39 26.01 10.18
C ARG A 167 -20.88 26.20 8.74
N HIS A 168 -20.37 25.15 8.09
CA HIS A 168 -19.90 25.20 6.71
C HIS A 168 -20.21 23.88 5.99
N PRO A 169 -20.71 23.89 4.73
CA PRO A 169 -21.08 22.67 4.00
C PRO A 169 -19.93 21.66 3.86
N LEU A 170 -18.72 22.14 3.52
CA LEU A 170 -17.53 21.28 3.43
C LEU A 170 -17.22 20.58 4.76
N LEU A 171 -17.30 21.31 5.88
CA LEU A 171 -17.05 20.76 7.21
C LEU A 171 -18.12 19.74 7.60
N ALA A 172 -19.39 19.98 7.24
CA ALA A 172 -20.47 19.03 7.48
C ALA A 172 -20.30 17.74 6.66
N GLY A 173 -19.83 17.84 5.41
CA GLY A 173 -19.52 16.68 4.56
C GLY A 173 -18.38 15.84 5.12
N LEU A 174 -17.26 16.48 5.49
CA LEU A 174 -16.12 15.82 6.13
C LEU A 174 -16.52 15.20 7.47
N ARG A 175 -17.33 15.91 8.26
CA ARG A 175 -17.86 15.43 9.53
C ARG A 175 -18.64 14.14 9.38
N ALA A 176 -19.52 14.04 8.40
CA ALA A 176 -20.30 12.83 8.17
C ALA A 176 -19.41 11.60 7.92
N MET A 177 -18.31 11.77 7.19
CA MET A 177 -17.33 10.70 6.95
C MET A 177 -16.59 10.31 8.24
N VAL A 178 -16.13 11.31 8.99
CA VAL A 178 -15.42 11.11 10.26
C VAL A 178 -16.33 10.51 11.35
N ASP A 179 -17.62 10.79 11.33
CA ASP A 179 -18.60 10.17 12.24
C ASP A 179 -18.80 8.68 11.93
N VAL A 180 -18.77 8.28 10.64
CA VAL A 180 -18.77 6.87 10.26
C VAL A 180 -17.54 6.17 10.84
N ASP A 181 -16.34 6.75 10.68
CA ASP A 181 -15.12 6.22 11.28
C ASP A 181 -15.26 6.09 12.80
N THR A 182 -15.81 7.11 13.45
CA THR A 182 -16.04 7.11 14.91
C THR A 182 -17.00 6.00 15.33
N GLN A 183 -18.09 5.78 14.60
CA GLN A 183 -19.06 4.71 14.90
C GLN A 183 -18.43 3.32 14.81
N THR A 184 -17.47 3.11 13.91
CA THR A 184 -16.70 1.85 13.87
C THR A 184 -15.87 1.61 15.13
N ARG A 185 -15.48 2.68 15.84
CA ARG A 185 -14.74 2.60 17.11
C ARG A 185 -15.64 2.36 18.33
N ILE A 186 -16.91 2.78 18.28
CA ILE A 186 -17.87 2.69 19.40
C ILE A 186 -18.59 1.34 19.46
N ALA A 187 -18.83 0.71 18.31
CA ALA A 187 -19.56 -0.55 18.24
C ALA A 187 -18.96 -1.54 19.26
N PRO A 188 -19.79 -2.15 20.14
CA PRO A 188 -19.28 -3.03 21.18
C PRO A 188 -18.41 -4.07 20.50
N ALA A 189 -17.23 -4.33 21.08
CA ALA A 189 -16.40 -5.42 20.63
C ALA A 189 -17.24 -6.70 20.69
N ALA A 190 -17.81 -7.08 19.55
CA ALA A 190 -18.18 -8.45 19.30
C ALA A 190 -16.93 -9.28 19.62
N PRO A 191 -17.04 -10.40 20.33
CA PRO A 191 -15.89 -11.27 20.53
C PRO A 191 -15.36 -11.64 19.14
N GLY A 192 -14.23 -11.05 18.74
CA GLY A 192 -13.65 -11.19 17.40
C GLY A 192 -14.44 -10.50 16.28
N GLY A 193 -14.39 -9.16 16.19
CA GLY A 193 -14.94 -8.40 15.07
C GLY A 193 -13.89 -8.09 14.00
N THR A 194 -13.72 -9.01 13.05
CA THR A 194 -12.99 -8.85 11.78
C THR A 194 -13.36 -7.56 11.04
N VAL A 195 -12.36 -6.77 10.60
CA VAL A 195 -12.51 -5.88 9.43
C VAL A 195 -13.14 -6.72 8.30
N PRO A 196 -14.10 -6.21 7.50
CA PRO A 196 -14.74 -7.00 6.46
C PRO A 196 -13.68 -7.66 5.58
N CYS A 197 -13.57 -8.98 5.74
CA CYS A 197 -12.68 -9.82 4.96
C CYS A 197 -13.12 -9.71 3.51
N ALA A 198 -12.27 -9.18 2.64
CA ALA A 198 -12.53 -9.16 1.20
C ALA A 198 -12.55 -10.62 0.74
N THR A 199 -13.73 -11.22 0.72
CA THR A 199 -13.90 -12.58 0.24
C THR A 199 -14.20 -12.48 -1.26
N PRO A 200 -13.30 -12.92 -2.15
CA PRO A 200 -13.51 -12.84 -3.58
C PRO A 200 -14.77 -13.64 -3.95
N ALA A 201 -15.54 -13.14 -4.92
CA ALA A 201 -16.72 -13.84 -5.41
C ALA A 201 -16.34 -15.21 -6.01
N SER A 202 -15.12 -15.31 -6.53
CA SER A 202 -14.53 -16.52 -7.09
C SER A 202 -14.06 -17.56 -6.06
N LEU A 203 -14.12 -17.28 -4.74
CA LEU A 203 -13.58 -18.19 -3.71
C LEU A 203 -14.32 -19.55 -3.68
N PRO A 204 -13.64 -20.67 -4.01
CA PRO A 204 -14.26 -21.99 -3.97
C PRO A 204 -14.56 -22.47 -2.54
N ASP A 205 -15.51 -23.40 -2.41
CA ASP A 205 -15.94 -23.89 -1.09
C ASP A 205 -14.83 -24.61 -0.32
N ALA A 206 -13.96 -25.35 -1.01
CA ALA A 206 -12.80 -26.02 -0.40
C ALA A 206 -11.87 -25.00 0.30
N HIS A 207 -11.52 -23.93 -0.40
CA HIS A 207 -10.69 -22.83 0.10
C HIS A 207 -11.38 -22.09 1.25
N ARG A 208 -12.68 -21.82 1.11
CA ARG A 208 -13.50 -21.20 2.16
C ARG A 208 -13.50 -22.03 3.44
N GLN A 209 -13.70 -23.34 3.34
CA GLN A 209 -13.66 -24.27 4.47
C GLN A 209 -12.29 -24.31 5.13
N PHE A 210 -11.21 -24.31 4.34
CA PHE A 210 -9.86 -24.26 4.86
C PHE A 210 -9.57 -22.94 5.61
N LEU A 211 -9.89 -21.79 5.01
CA LEU A 211 -9.71 -20.48 5.64
C LEU A 211 -10.50 -20.37 6.95
N ALA A 212 -11.72 -20.92 7.02
CA ALA A 212 -12.53 -20.92 8.23
C ALA A 212 -11.87 -21.68 9.40
N ARG A 213 -11.04 -22.69 9.12
CA ARG A 213 -10.26 -23.43 10.13
C ARG A 213 -8.92 -22.77 10.43
N CYS A 214 -8.25 -22.27 9.40
CA CYS A 214 -6.88 -21.76 9.52
C CYS A 214 -6.81 -20.36 10.12
N LEU A 215 -7.75 -19.47 9.79
CA LEU A 215 -7.76 -18.10 10.33
C LEU A 215 -7.79 -18.06 11.87
N PRO A 216 -8.65 -18.82 12.58
CA PRO A 216 -8.65 -18.84 14.04
C PRO A 216 -7.31 -19.21 14.68
N VAL A 217 -6.50 -20.07 14.04
CA VAL A 217 -5.18 -20.49 14.54
C VAL A 217 -4.25 -19.28 14.64
N PHE A 218 -4.20 -18.47 13.58
CA PHE A 218 -3.40 -17.26 13.55
C PHE A 218 -3.98 -16.13 14.38
N GLN A 219 -5.32 -16.01 14.44
CA GLN A 219 -6.00 -15.01 15.26
C GLN A 219 -5.77 -15.22 16.77
N ALA A 220 -5.52 -16.45 17.19
CA ALA A 220 -5.21 -16.79 18.57
C ALA A 220 -3.75 -16.48 18.96
N ASP A 221 -2.85 -16.27 17.99
CA ASP A 221 -1.46 -15.94 18.24
C ASP A 221 -1.29 -14.41 18.39
N ALA A 222 -0.96 -13.97 19.61
CA ALA A 222 -0.83 -12.56 19.95
C ALA A 222 0.26 -11.82 19.15
N ARG A 223 1.19 -12.55 18.51
CA ARG A 223 2.23 -11.97 17.63
C ARG A 223 1.68 -11.58 16.26
N VAL A 224 0.54 -12.16 15.85
CA VAL A 224 -0.07 -11.92 14.54
C VAL A 224 -0.88 -10.63 14.58
N ARG A 225 -0.49 -9.69 13.72
CA ARG A 225 -1.08 -8.35 13.61
C ARG A 225 -2.19 -8.30 12.56
N ALA A 226 -1.98 -8.98 11.44
CA ALA A 226 -2.92 -9.03 10.33
C ALA A 226 -2.65 -10.24 9.43
N ILE A 227 -3.66 -10.62 8.66
CA ILE A 227 -3.60 -11.70 7.67
C ILE A 227 -4.13 -11.14 6.36
N TYR A 228 -3.38 -11.34 5.29
CA TYR A 228 -3.76 -10.98 3.94
C TYR A 228 -3.68 -12.19 3.03
N ALA A 229 -4.37 -12.13 1.90
CA ALA A 229 -4.23 -13.10 0.82
C ALA A 229 -3.80 -12.43 -0.48
N GLY A 230 -2.85 -13.04 -1.19
CA GLY A 230 -2.29 -12.55 -2.43
C GLY A 230 -2.88 -13.24 -3.67
N GLY A 231 -2.12 -13.20 -4.77
CA GLY A 231 -2.33 -14.09 -5.91
C GLY A 231 -3.72 -14.02 -6.55
N SER A 232 -4.30 -15.19 -6.83
CA SER A 232 -5.63 -15.29 -7.45
C SER A 232 -6.75 -14.81 -6.52
N PHE A 233 -6.54 -14.89 -5.20
CA PHE A 233 -7.47 -14.40 -4.18
C PHE A 233 -7.62 -12.87 -4.27
N ALA A 234 -6.51 -12.14 -4.21
CA ALA A 234 -6.52 -10.66 -4.26
C ALA A 234 -7.09 -10.09 -5.58
N ARG A 235 -7.02 -10.88 -6.67
CA ARG A 235 -7.51 -10.50 -8.01
C ARG A 235 -8.93 -10.96 -8.30
N ASP A 236 -9.59 -11.64 -7.36
CA ASP A 236 -10.91 -12.27 -7.56
C ASP A 236 -10.98 -13.18 -8.81
N THR A 237 -9.99 -14.07 -8.95
CA THR A 237 -9.89 -15.00 -10.09
C THR A 237 -9.53 -16.43 -9.65
N MET A 238 -9.98 -16.81 -8.45
CA MET A 238 -9.77 -18.15 -7.90
C MET A 238 -10.62 -19.20 -8.61
N ASP A 239 -10.13 -20.43 -8.58
CA ASP A 239 -10.83 -21.64 -9.01
C ASP A 239 -10.42 -22.82 -8.13
N ALA A 240 -11.02 -24.00 -8.34
CA ALA A 240 -10.75 -25.20 -7.56
C ALA A 240 -9.29 -25.69 -7.62
N TYR A 241 -8.48 -25.18 -8.56
CA TYR A 241 -7.08 -25.56 -8.75
C TYR A 241 -6.10 -24.53 -8.21
N SER A 242 -6.60 -23.38 -7.75
CA SER A 242 -5.80 -22.31 -7.20
C SER A 242 -5.19 -22.72 -5.86
N ASP A 243 -3.99 -22.23 -5.58
CA ASP A 243 -3.39 -22.22 -4.25
C ASP A 243 -3.95 -21.07 -3.38
N LEU A 244 -3.61 -21.10 -2.09
CA LEU A 244 -3.84 -19.98 -1.17
C LEU A 244 -2.52 -19.34 -0.76
N ASP A 245 -2.28 -18.13 -1.22
CA ASP A 245 -1.14 -17.30 -0.81
C ASP A 245 -1.50 -16.46 0.42
N LEU A 246 -1.17 -16.90 1.63
CA LEU A 246 -1.43 -16.15 2.87
C LEU A 246 -0.19 -15.41 3.35
N LEU A 247 -0.36 -14.12 3.63
CA LEU A 247 0.63 -13.27 4.28
C LEU A 247 0.22 -13.02 5.74
N ILE A 248 0.99 -13.59 6.66
CA ILE A 248 0.85 -13.45 8.10
C ILE A 248 1.77 -12.31 8.56
N VAL A 249 1.19 -11.17 8.91
CA VAL A 249 1.93 -9.99 9.35
C VAL A 249 2.22 -10.06 10.84
N VAL A 250 3.49 -9.95 11.20
CA VAL A 250 4.01 -10.03 12.58
C VAL A 250 5.02 -8.90 12.84
N ALA A 251 5.55 -8.75 14.05
CA ALA A 251 6.64 -7.79 14.27
C ALA A 251 8.00 -8.40 13.85
N ASP A 252 8.96 -7.57 13.44
CA ASP A 252 10.31 -8.02 13.02
C ASP A 252 10.99 -8.90 14.07
N GLN A 253 10.81 -8.54 15.35
CA GLN A 253 11.39 -9.25 16.49
C GLN A 253 10.85 -10.68 16.66
N ASP A 254 9.65 -10.98 16.15
CA ASP A 254 8.99 -12.27 16.32
C ASP A 254 9.32 -13.24 15.17
N LEU A 255 9.77 -12.74 14.01
CA LEU A 255 10.09 -13.56 12.83
C LEU A 255 11.07 -14.70 13.12
N PRO A 256 12.20 -14.50 13.84
CA PRO A 256 13.16 -15.59 14.09
C PRO A 256 12.56 -16.75 14.89
N GLN A 257 11.68 -16.47 15.84
CA GLN A 257 10.99 -17.49 16.61
C GLN A 257 9.93 -18.18 15.77
N LEU A 258 9.11 -17.39 15.05
CA LEU A 258 8.07 -17.93 14.18
C LEU A 258 8.62 -18.87 13.11
N ARG A 259 9.80 -18.58 12.53
CA ARG A 259 10.50 -19.49 11.60
C ARG A 259 10.68 -20.91 12.15
N GLN A 260 10.95 -21.04 13.44
CA GLN A 260 11.15 -22.33 14.08
C GLN A 260 9.82 -23.05 14.33
N GLU A 261 8.73 -22.30 14.43
CA GLU A 261 7.40 -22.78 14.81
C GLU A 261 6.45 -22.92 13.60
N MET A 262 6.79 -22.39 12.41
CA MET A 262 5.86 -22.28 11.26
C MET A 262 5.16 -23.60 10.95
N ARG A 263 5.89 -24.72 10.97
CA ARG A 263 5.34 -26.05 10.67
C ARG A 263 4.34 -26.50 11.72
N GLN A 264 4.61 -26.23 12.99
CA GLN A 264 3.70 -26.56 14.09
C GLN A 264 2.44 -25.69 14.01
N ILE A 265 2.58 -24.41 13.69
CA ILE A 265 1.45 -23.49 13.49
C ILE A 265 0.60 -23.96 12.31
N ALA A 266 1.23 -24.29 11.18
CA ALA A 266 0.54 -24.81 9.99
C ALA A 266 -0.25 -26.10 10.29
N ALA A 267 0.31 -27.01 11.09
CA ALA A 267 -0.40 -28.22 11.52
C ALA A 267 -1.67 -27.93 12.35
N GLY A 268 -1.80 -26.74 12.93
CA GLY A 268 -3.03 -26.29 13.58
C GLY A 268 -4.16 -25.95 12.59
N CYS A 269 -3.84 -25.62 11.34
CA CYS A 269 -4.83 -25.22 10.33
C CYS A 269 -5.62 -26.39 9.72
N GLY A 270 -5.16 -27.62 9.89
CA GLY A 270 -5.78 -28.81 9.31
C GLY A 270 -4.81 -29.99 9.28
N ASP A 271 -5.19 -31.04 8.53
CA ASP A 271 -4.34 -32.22 8.36
C ASP A 271 -3.17 -31.91 7.42
N LEU A 272 -2.00 -31.58 7.99
CA LEU A 272 -0.82 -31.18 7.24
C LEU A 272 -0.04 -32.41 6.76
N LEU A 273 -0.09 -32.68 5.46
CA LEU A 273 0.58 -33.81 4.83
C LEU A 273 2.08 -33.55 4.61
N ALA A 274 2.42 -32.37 4.11
CA ALA A 274 3.81 -31.99 3.81
C ALA A 274 4.01 -30.48 3.99
N ALA A 275 5.20 -30.09 4.43
CA ALA A 275 5.60 -28.68 4.48
C ALA A 275 7.12 -28.53 4.37
N PHE A 276 7.57 -27.49 3.66
CA PHE A 276 8.97 -27.11 3.54
C PHE A 276 9.10 -25.58 3.34
N THR A 277 10.27 -25.03 3.64
CA THR A 277 10.53 -23.59 3.55
C THR A 277 10.93 -23.16 2.14
N GLY A 278 10.69 -21.89 1.81
CA GLY A 278 11.05 -21.27 0.53
C GLY A 278 12.55 -20.96 0.36
N GLU A 279 13.45 -21.65 1.06
CA GLU A 279 14.90 -21.38 1.03
C GLU A 279 15.49 -21.49 -0.39
N HIS A 280 15.00 -22.44 -1.19
CA HIS A 280 15.41 -22.67 -2.57
C HIS A 280 15.10 -21.49 -3.52
N VAL A 281 14.21 -20.57 -3.11
CA VAL A 281 13.91 -19.29 -3.80
C VAL A 281 14.31 -18.07 -2.97
N GLY A 282 15.14 -18.24 -1.94
CA GLY A 282 15.61 -17.15 -1.08
C GLY A 282 14.54 -16.56 -0.15
N GLN A 283 13.45 -17.29 0.12
CA GLN A 283 12.36 -16.87 1.00
C GLN A 283 12.25 -17.80 2.23
N PRO A 284 13.12 -17.67 3.24
CA PRO A 284 13.10 -18.52 4.43
C PRO A 284 11.84 -18.33 5.29
N ASP A 285 11.18 -17.18 5.18
CA ASP A 285 9.93 -16.84 5.88
C ASP A 285 8.66 -17.33 5.14
N LEU A 286 8.82 -18.08 4.06
CA LEU A 286 7.73 -18.72 3.33
C LEU A 286 7.68 -20.21 3.69
N LEU A 287 6.55 -20.71 4.15
CA LEU A 287 6.28 -22.13 4.34
C LEU A 287 5.25 -22.60 3.32
N ILE A 288 5.69 -23.51 2.45
CA ILE A 288 4.87 -24.11 1.40
C ILE A 288 4.25 -25.39 1.98
N CYS A 289 2.92 -25.46 2.01
CA CYS A 289 2.17 -26.50 2.70
C CYS A 289 1.24 -27.27 1.76
N LEU A 290 1.12 -28.57 2.00
CA LEU A 290 0.09 -29.42 1.41
C LEU A 290 -0.79 -29.98 2.54
N PHE A 291 -2.08 -29.68 2.50
CA PHE A 291 -3.08 -30.14 3.46
C PHE A 291 -3.99 -31.21 2.85
N ASP A 292 -4.58 -32.08 3.67
CA ASP A 292 -5.67 -32.99 3.30
C ASP A 292 -7.04 -32.45 3.76
N GLN A 293 -8.10 -32.96 3.14
CA GLN A 293 -9.52 -32.74 3.47
C GLN A 293 -9.89 -31.25 3.70
N PRO A 294 -9.87 -30.41 2.66
CA PRO A 294 -9.61 -30.74 1.25
C PRO A 294 -8.12 -30.74 0.90
N LEU A 295 -7.76 -31.47 -0.16
CA LEU A 295 -6.40 -31.44 -0.71
C LEU A 295 -6.10 -30.02 -1.23
N LEU A 296 -5.24 -29.27 -0.53
CA LEU A 296 -4.94 -27.87 -0.86
C LEU A 296 -3.46 -27.55 -0.72
N HIS A 297 -2.96 -26.83 -1.72
CA HIS A 297 -1.67 -26.14 -1.67
C HIS A 297 -1.85 -24.76 -1.03
N VAL A 298 -1.09 -24.49 0.03
CA VAL A 298 -1.18 -23.24 0.80
C VAL A 298 0.21 -22.72 1.10
N ASP A 299 0.47 -21.49 0.69
CA ASP A 299 1.70 -20.77 0.97
C ASP A 299 1.47 -19.84 2.17
N LEU A 300 2.22 -20.07 3.24
CA LEU A 300 2.18 -19.28 4.47
C LEU A 300 3.45 -18.43 4.55
N LYS A 301 3.35 -17.15 4.19
CA LYS A 301 4.45 -16.19 4.26
C LYS A 301 4.35 -15.34 5.51
N PHE A 302 5.40 -15.29 6.31
CA PHE A 302 5.49 -14.44 7.49
C PHE A 302 6.32 -13.20 7.14
N ALA A 303 5.84 -12.02 7.49
CA ALA A 303 6.56 -10.78 7.22
C ALA A 303 6.20 -9.67 8.20
N SER A 304 7.09 -8.70 8.35
CA SER A 304 6.83 -7.47 9.10
C SER A 304 6.25 -6.33 8.26
N THR A 305 6.37 -6.45 6.94
CA THR A 305 5.91 -5.46 5.96
C THR A 305 5.03 -6.13 4.93
N ILE A 306 4.18 -5.33 4.30
CA ILE A 306 3.27 -5.76 3.25
C ILE A 306 3.67 -5.12 1.93
N ALA A 307 3.73 -5.94 0.87
CA ALA A 307 3.89 -5.47 -0.49
C ALA A 307 2.52 -5.19 -1.13
N PRO A 308 2.46 -4.47 -2.26
CA PRO A 308 1.22 -4.29 -3.00
C PRO A 308 0.66 -5.62 -3.53
N GLY A 309 -0.62 -5.66 -3.87
CA GLY A 309 -1.26 -6.83 -4.52
C GLY A 309 -1.83 -7.89 -3.56
N TYR A 310 -2.07 -7.51 -2.30
CA TYR A 310 -2.72 -8.34 -1.30
C TYR A 310 -4.09 -7.79 -0.93
N ALA A 311 -5.02 -8.66 -0.56
CA ALA A 311 -6.34 -8.34 -0.02
C ALA A 311 -6.39 -8.69 1.47
N LEU A 312 -6.99 -7.83 2.29
CA LEU A 312 -7.09 -8.03 3.73
C LEU A 312 -8.10 -9.14 4.07
N LEU A 313 -7.64 -10.17 4.79
CA LEU A 313 -8.49 -11.25 5.31
C LEU A 313 -8.89 -10.99 6.77
N TRP A 314 -7.94 -10.54 7.57
CA TRP A 314 -8.17 -10.24 8.98
C TRP A 314 -7.17 -9.19 9.46
N ALA A 315 -7.63 -8.32 10.34
CA ALA A 315 -6.80 -7.36 11.05
C ALA A 315 -7.04 -7.54 12.55
N GLY A 316 -5.97 -7.60 13.33
CA GLY A 316 -6.01 -7.36 14.76
C GLY A 316 -6.18 -5.86 15.05
N GLN A 317 -5.70 -5.41 16.22
CA GLN A 317 -5.80 -3.99 16.59
C GLN A 317 -4.99 -3.07 15.66
N THR A 318 -3.95 -3.59 15.01
CA THR A 318 -3.18 -2.87 13.97
C THR A 318 -2.96 -3.72 12.74
N ALA A 319 -3.46 -3.25 11.60
CA ALA A 319 -3.09 -3.77 10.30
C ALA A 319 -2.31 -2.71 9.52
N PRO A 320 -1.14 -3.02 8.95
CA PRO A 320 -0.46 -2.08 8.06
C PRO A 320 -1.31 -1.81 6.81
N ALA A 321 -1.30 -0.56 6.33
CA ALA A 321 -1.98 -0.25 5.07
C ALA A 321 -1.31 -1.01 3.92
N ILE A 322 -2.12 -1.55 3.00
CA ILE A 322 -1.61 -2.14 1.75
C ILE A 322 -1.06 -0.98 0.92
N PRO A 323 0.24 -0.98 0.55
CA PRO A 323 0.78 0.06 -0.32
C PRO A 323 0.10 0.00 -1.70
N PRO A 324 -0.04 1.14 -2.40
CA PRO A 324 -0.67 1.18 -3.71
C PRO A 324 0.08 0.25 -4.67
N VAL A 325 -0.68 -0.44 -5.53
CA VAL A 325 -0.11 -1.27 -6.60
C VAL A 325 0.63 -0.34 -7.56
N PRO A 326 1.94 -0.54 -7.81
CA PRO A 326 2.67 0.18 -8.84
C PRO A 326 1.92 0.00 -10.16
N ALA A 327 1.93 1.02 -11.03
CA ALA A 327 1.43 0.85 -12.40
C ALA A 327 2.07 -0.43 -13.00
N ALA A 328 1.25 -1.24 -13.68
CA ALA A 328 1.61 -2.58 -14.16
C ALA A 328 3.07 -2.64 -14.65
N GLY A 329 3.80 -3.66 -14.18
CA GLY A 329 5.25 -3.78 -14.31
C GLY A 329 5.77 -3.44 -15.71
N ASP A 330 6.98 -2.89 -15.74
CA ASP A 330 7.62 -2.32 -16.93
C ASP A 330 7.34 -3.15 -18.18
N ALA A 331 6.87 -2.48 -19.24
CA ALA A 331 6.71 -3.11 -20.54
C ALA A 331 8.01 -3.84 -20.92
N PRO A 332 7.94 -5.00 -21.59
CA PRO A 332 9.14 -5.74 -21.96
C PRO A 332 10.10 -4.84 -22.73
N ASP A 333 11.36 -4.78 -22.27
CA ASP A 333 12.41 -3.98 -22.89
C ASP A 333 12.80 -4.61 -24.24
N LEU A 334 12.22 -4.05 -25.31
CA LEU A 334 12.40 -4.57 -26.66
C LEU A 334 13.85 -4.42 -27.15
N ASP A 335 14.56 -3.36 -26.75
CA ASP A 335 15.97 -3.17 -27.13
C ASP A 335 16.85 -4.23 -26.45
N TRP A 336 16.59 -4.51 -25.17
CA TRP A 336 17.28 -5.56 -24.44
C TRP A 336 17.03 -6.95 -25.05
N ILE A 337 15.79 -7.22 -25.46
CA ILE A 337 15.41 -8.46 -26.14
C ILE A 337 16.11 -8.56 -27.49
N GLU A 338 16.01 -7.53 -28.34
CA GLU A 338 16.57 -7.52 -29.70
C GLU A 338 18.10 -7.71 -29.67
N ALA A 339 18.80 -7.11 -28.71
CA ALA A 339 20.24 -7.27 -28.52
C ALA A 339 20.67 -8.73 -28.24
N ARG A 340 19.76 -9.59 -27.75
CA ARG A 340 20.05 -10.97 -27.33
C ARG A 340 19.40 -12.02 -28.22
N PHE A 341 18.24 -11.71 -28.79
CA PHE A 341 17.38 -12.68 -29.47
C PHE A 341 18.12 -13.45 -30.57
N TRP A 342 18.92 -12.77 -31.39
CA TRP A 342 19.66 -13.41 -32.48
C TRP A 342 20.73 -14.39 -31.98
N THR A 343 21.44 -14.01 -30.92
CA THR A 343 22.43 -14.88 -30.27
C THR A 343 21.74 -16.10 -29.65
N TRP A 344 20.57 -15.91 -29.05
CA TRP A 344 19.75 -17.00 -28.51
C TRP A 344 19.24 -17.92 -29.60
N MET A 345 18.74 -17.39 -30.71
CA MET A 345 18.31 -18.20 -31.86
C MET A 345 19.45 -19.07 -32.40
N HIS A 346 20.64 -18.51 -32.55
CA HIS A 346 21.84 -19.27 -32.93
C HIS A 346 22.18 -20.34 -31.88
N TYR A 347 22.22 -19.97 -30.60
CA TYR A 347 22.56 -20.89 -29.51
C TYR A 347 21.60 -22.09 -29.46
N GLY A 348 20.30 -21.84 -29.46
CA GLY A 348 19.28 -22.90 -29.39
C GLY A 348 19.26 -23.78 -30.65
N ALA A 349 19.44 -23.21 -31.85
CA ALA A 349 19.59 -23.99 -33.07
C ALA A 349 20.84 -24.89 -33.00
N GLY A 350 21.94 -24.39 -32.45
CA GLY A 350 23.17 -25.16 -32.21
C GLY A 350 22.95 -26.39 -31.32
N LYS A 351 22.04 -26.32 -30.34
CA LYS A 351 21.65 -27.48 -29.51
C LYS A 351 21.02 -28.59 -30.33
N ILE A 352 20.14 -28.23 -31.27
CA ILE A 352 19.56 -29.20 -32.22
C ILE A 352 20.65 -29.84 -33.06
N ALA A 353 21.56 -29.04 -33.61
CA ALA A 353 22.65 -29.53 -34.47
C ALA A 353 23.59 -30.52 -33.75
N ARG A 354 23.72 -30.39 -32.42
CA ARG A 354 24.53 -31.26 -31.57
C ARG A 354 23.77 -32.50 -31.06
N GLY A 355 22.49 -32.63 -31.36
CA GLY A 355 21.63 -33.69 -30.82
C GLY A 355 21.24 -33.48 -29.35
N GLU A 356 21.46 -32.28 -28.79
CA GLU A 356 21.12 -31.90 -27.42
C GLU A 356 19.63 -31.50 -27.35
N LEU A 357 18.73 -32.41 -27.73
CA LEU A 357 17.33 -32.09 -27.99
C LEU A 357 16.55 -31.68 -26.74
N LEU A 358 16.87 -32.23 -25.56
CA LEU A 358 16.26 -31.76 -24.30
C LEU A 358 16.63 -30.29 -24.02
N GLU A 359 17.90 -29.92 -24.22
CA GLU A 359 18.30 -28.52 -24.08
C GLU A 359 17.62 -27.62 -25.12
N ALA A 360 17.40 -28.11 -26.34
CA ALA A 360 16.64 -27.36 -27.35
C ALA A 360 15.17 -27.13 -26.94
N VAL A 361 14.52 -28.15 -26.36
CA VAL A 361 13.15 -28.06 -25.83
C VAL A 361 13.07 -27.07 -24.67
N ASP A 362 14.00 -27.15 -23.72
CA ASP A 362 14.07 -26.24 -22.57
C ASP A 362 14.37 -24.80 -23.03
N PHE A 363 15.22 -24.64 -24.04
CA PHE A 363 15.54 -23.33 -24.59
C PHE A 363 14.34 -22.68 -25.30
N LEU A 364 13.50 -23.47 -25.99
CA LEU A 364 12.23 -22.97 -26.50
C LEU A 364 11.28 -22.54 -25.38
N ALA A 365 11.28 -23.25 -24.25
CA ALA A 365 10.50 -22.83 -23.07
C ALA A 365 11.02 -21.51 -22.50
N PHE A 366 12.35 -21.34 -22.44
CA PHE A 366 12.98 -20.07 -22.08
C PHE A 366 12.55 -18.93 -23.03
N LEU A 367 12.61 -19.12 -24.35
CA LEU A 367 12.17 -18.10 -25.32
C LEU A 367 10.69 -17.73 -25.15
N ARG A 368 9.82 -18.72 -24.88
CA ARG A 368 8.41 -18.46 -24.56
C ARG A 368 8.26 -17.61 -23.31
N MET A 369 8.98 -17.95 -22.24
CA MET A 369 8.87 -17.28 -20.93
C MET A 369 9.50 -15.88 -20.90
N SER A 370 10.58 -15.66 -21.64
CA SER A 370 11.37 -14.43 -21.55
C SER A 370 11.18 -13.47 -22.72
N VAL A 371 10.63 -13.94 -23.84
CA VAL A 371 10.51 -13.13 -25.06
C VAL A 371 9.09 -13.16 -25.61
N LEU A 372 8.64 -14.32 -26.11
CA LEU A 372 7.44 -14.40 -26.94
C LEU A 372 6.17 -14.12 -26.14
N GLY A 373 6.05 -14.73 -24.96
CA GLY A 373 4.90 -14.52 -24.07
C GLY A 373 4.80 -13.07 -23.58
N PRO A 374 5.85 -12.51 -22.95
CA PRO A 374 5.86 -11.11 -22.52
C PRO A 374 5.53 -10.11 -23.62
N LEU A 375 6.16 -10.25 -24.81
CA LEU A 375 5.87 -9.37 -25.94
C LEU A 375 4.42 -9.52 -26.44
N ALA A 376 3.89 -10.74 -26.48
CA ALA A 376 2.51 -10.96 -26.91
C ALA A 376 1.50 -10.36 -25.92
N LEU A 377 1.71 -10.54 -24.61
CA LEU A 377 0.84 -10.01 -23.56
C LEU A 377 0.85 -8.47 -23.53
N ALA A 378 2.02 -7.85 -23.74
CA ALA A 378 2.16 -6.41 -23.76
C ALA A 378 1.31 -5.73 -24.85
N LEU A 379 1.10 -6.38 -26.01
CA LEU A 379 0.23 -5.86 -27.09
C LEU A 379 -1.24 -5.74 -26.68
N TYR A 380 -1.66 -6.48 -25.65
CA TYR A 380 -3.04 -6.51 -25.15
C TYR A 380 -3.15 -5.93 -23.73
N GLN A 381 -2.14 -5.19 -23.27
CA GLN A 381 -2.08 -4.58 -21.94
C GLN A 381 -2.28 -5.61 -20.80
N ALA A 382 -1.95 -6.88 -21.08
CA ALA A 382 -1.98 -7.92 -20.08
C ALA A 382 -0.63 -7.96 -19.32
N PRO A 383 -0.62 -8.31 -18.03
CA PRO A 383 0.62 -8.40 -17.26
C PRO A 383 1.62 -9.36 -17.93
N PRO A 384 2.86 -8.95 -18.25
CA PRO A 384 3.80 -9.72 -19.07
C PRO A 384 4.52 -10.84 -18.30
N TYR A 385 3.78 -11.65 -17.53
CA TYR A 385 4.32 -12.73 -16.69
C TYR A 385 4.56 -14.04 -17.46
N GLY A 386 5.49 -14.00 -18.41
CA GLY A 386 5.86 -15.16 -19.22
C GLY A 386 4.68 -15.66 -20.05
N VAL A 387 4.26 -16.91 -19.82
CA VAL A 387 3.12 -17.52 -20.52
C VAL A 387 1.86 -17.71 -19.68
N ARG A 388 1.82 -17.12 -18.48
CA ARG A 388 0.70 -17.34 -17.55
C ARG A 388 -0.63 -16.88 -18.15
N ARG A 389 -1.60 -17.80 -18.23
CA ARG A 389 -2.97 -17.56 -18.72
C ARG A 389 -3.05 -16.97 -20.14
N ILE A 390 -2.06 -17.25 -20.98
CA ILE A 390 -1.97 -16.75 -22.36
C ILE A 390 -3.22 -17.10 -23.18
N GLU A 391 -3.82 -18.27 -22.95
CA GLU A 391 -5.01 -18.76 -23.64
C GLU A 391 -6.24 -17.89 -23.40
N THR A 392 -6.29 -17.21 -22.25
CA THR A 392 -7.39 -16.30 -21.88
C THR A 392 -7.06 -14.84 -22.13
N ALA A 393 -5.77 -14.50 -22.18
CA ALA A 393 -5.29 -13.13 -22.32
C ALA A 393 -5.10 -12.71 -23.78
N LEU A 394 -4.90 -13.66 -24.70
CA LEU A 394 -4.61 -13.39 -26.11
C LEU A 394 -5.73 -13.87 -27.03
N PRO A 395 -5.87 -13.31 -28.25
CA PRO A 395 -6.74 -13.86 -29.27
C PRO A 395 -6.35 -15.31 -29.61
N PRO A 396 -7.32 -16.20 -29.91
CA PRO A 396 -7.06 -17.62 -30.17
C PRO A 396 -6.00 -17.88 -31.25
N ALA A 397 -5.96 -17.05 -32.30
CA ALA A 397 -4.97 -17.17 -33.37
C ALA A 397 -3.54 -16.94 -32.88
N LEU A 398 -3.32 -15.96 -32.01
CA LEU A 398 -2.00 -15.65 -31.46
C LEU A 398 -1.57 -16.68 -30.40
N ALA A 399 -2.51 -17.12 -29.56
CA ALA A 399 -2.28 -18.23 -28.63
C ALA A 399 -1.88 -19.52 -29.38
N ALA A 400 -2.52 -19.82 -30.52
CA ALA A 400 -2.17 -20.96 -31.36
C ALA A 400 -0.76 -20.84 -31.97
N ARG A 401 -0.31 -19.63 -32.36
CA ARG A 401 1.07 -19.39 -32.80
C ARG A 401 2.08 -19.67 -31.70
N LEU A 402 1.81 -19.28 -30.46
CA LEU A 402 2.65 -19.60 -29.30
C LEU A 402 2.68 -21.10 -29.01
N ALA A 403 1.52 -21.77 -29.04
CA ALA A 403 1.44 -23.22 -28.87
C ALA A 403 2.23 -23.97 -29.95
N ALA A 404 2.27 -23.46 -31.19
CA ALA A 404 3.08 -24.01 -32.27
C ALA A 404 4.60 -23.94 -32.00
N THR A 405 5.08 -23.24 -30.97
CA THR A 405 6.49 -23.25 -30.58
C THR A 405 6.85 -24.42 -29.64
N VAL A 406 5.88 -25.23 -29.21
CA VAL A 406 6.12 -26.46 -28.43
C VAL A 406 6.55 -27.57 -29.38
N CYS A 407 7.53 -28.39 -28.99
CA CYS A 407 7.99 -29.54 -29.76
C CYS A 407 8.18 -30.79 -28.89
N SER A 408 8.16 -31.94 -29.53
CA SER A 408 8.54 -33.25 -29.01
C SER A 408 10.07 -33.45 -29.03
N TYR A 409 10.55 -34.58 -28.49
CA TYR A 409 11.96 -35.00 -28.52
C TYR A 409 12.37 -35.52 -29.91
N GLU A 410 12.17 -34.71 -30.96
CA GLU A 410 12.46 -35.09 -32.34
C GLU A 410 13.10 -33.92 -33.08
N VAL A 411 14.20 -34.18 -33.79
CA VAL A 411 15.00 -33.14 -34.47
C VAL A 411 14.12 -32.27 -35.39
N ARG A 412 13.29 -32.92 -36.22
CA ARG A 412 12.43 -32.23 -37.19
C ARG A 412 11.38 -31.35 -36.50
N ASP A 413 10.87 -31.79 -35.35
CA ASP A 413 9.87 -31.04 -34.62
C ASP A 413 10.48 -29.86 -33.85
N CYS A 414 11.68 -30.02 -33.29
CA CYS A 414 12.47 -28.91 -32.74
C CYS A 414 12.73 -27.83 -33.79
N LEU A 415 13.17 -28.21 -35.00
CA LEU A 415 13.41 -27.26 -36.10
C LEU A 415 12.15 -26.50 -36.50
N ARG A 416 11.01 -27.20 -36.60
CA ARG A 416 9.70 -26.58 -36.85
C ARG A 416 9.37 -25.55 -35.77
N ALA A 417 9.50 -25.93 -34.50
CA ALA A 417 9.18 -25.06 -33.37
C ALA A 417 10.10 -23.82 -33.28
N PHE A 418 11.40 -23.97 -33.53
CA PHE A 418 12.33 -22.83 -33.62
C PHE A 418 11.98 -21.88 -34.77
N ASN A 419 11.59 -22.42 -35.92
CA ASN A 419 11.14 -21.62 -37.04
C ASN A 419 9.83 -20.86 -36.71
N GLU A 420 8.91 -21.49 -35.99
CA GLU A 420 7.69 -20.81 -35.53
C GLU A 420 7.98 -19.73 -34.48
N ALA A 421 8.89 -19.97 -33.54
CA ALA A 421 9.36 -18.99 -32.57
C ALA A 421 9.99 -17.76 -33.25
N LEU A 422 10.85 -18.00 -34.25
CA LEU A 422 11.45 -16.95 -35.08
C LEU A 422 10.40 -16.10 -35.80
N LYS A 423 9.46 -16.73 -36.51
CA LYS A 423 8.39 -16.02 -37.22
C LYS A 423 7.52 -15.21 -36.28
N LEU A 424 7.16 -15.79 -35.14
CA LEU A 424 6.35 -15.12 -34.14
C LEU A 424 7.09 -13.93 -33.52
N TYR A 425 8.38 -14.06 -33.23
CA TYR A 425 9.18 -12.94 -32.76
C TYR A 425 9.18 -11.78 -33.75
N LEU A 426 9.43 -12.05 -35.03
CA LEU A 426 9.44 -11.03 -36.07
C LEU A 426 8.11 -10.28 -36.15
N GLU A 427 6.99 -11.01 -36.10
CA GLU A 427 5.64 -10.44 -36.07
C GLU A 427 5.41 -9.55 -34.84
N LEU A 428 5.76 -10.05 -33.64
CA LEU A 428 5.60 -9.30 -32.39
C LEU A 428 6.47 -8.05 -32.37
N ARG A 429 7.73 -8.16 -32.79
CA ARG A 429 8.69 -7.06 -32.88
C ARG A 429 8.17 -5.96 -33.81
N GLU A 430 7.68 -6.31 -34.99
CA GLU A 430 7.12 -5.36 -35.94
C GLU A 430 5.86 -4.67 -35.39
N ARG A 431 4.99 -5.40 -34.66
CA ARG A 431 3.81 -4.80 -34.02
C ARG A 431 4.16 -3.82 -32.89
N HIS A 432 5.29 -3.99 -32.24
CA HIS A 432 5.76 -3.09 -31.18
C HIS A 432 6.53 -1.87 -31.72
N ALA A 433 7.43 -2.05 -32.67
CA ALA A 433 8.38 -1.01 -33.10
C ALA A 433 8.28 -0.62 -34.59
N GLY A 434 7.39 -1.25 -35.35
CA GLY A 434 7.23 -1.02 -36.78
C GLY A 434 8.26 -1.76 -37.65
N ALA A 435 8.09 -1.62 -38.97
CA ALA A 435 8.97 -2.24 -39.95
C ALA A 435 10.38 -1.61 -39.91
N GLY A 436 11.41 -2.45 -39.96
CA GLY A 436 12.81 -2.01 -40.02
C GLY A 436 13.52 -1.83 -38.67
N PHE A 437 12.85 -2.10 -37.55
CA PHE A 437 13.49 -2.15 -36.23
C PHE A 437 14.42 -3.38 -36.09
N GLY A 438 15.60 -3.20 -35.50
CA GLY A 438 16.60 -4.26 -35.26
C GLY A 438 17.80 -4.27 -36.22
N ASP A 439 18.76 -5.19 -36.01
CA ASP A 439 19.92 -5.37 -36.92
C ASP A 439 19.59 -6.40 -38.02
N PRO A 440 19.44 -5.99 -39.30
CA PRO A 440 19.09 -6.90 -40.39
C PRO A 440 20.19 -7.93 -40.69
N ARG A 441 21.46 -7.65 -40.34
CA ARG A 441 22.56 -8.60 -40.54
C ARG A 441 22.52 -9.71 -39.50
N ALA A 442 22.30 -9.36 -38.24
CA ALA A 442 22.16 -10.34 -37.16
C ALA A 442 20.95 -11.25 -37.39
N GLN A 443 19.82 -10.66 -37.80
CA GLN A 443 18.65 -11.39 -38.24
C GLN A 443 18.96 -12.37 -39.37
N SER A 444 19.52 -11.88 -40.48
CA SER A 444 19.82 -12.73 -41.65
C SER A 444 20.77 -13.87 -41.29
N ALA A 445 21.80 -13.61 -40.49
CA ALA A 445 22.76 -14.61 -40.05
C ALA A 445 22.09 -15.73 -39.22
N ALA A 446 21.26 -15.38 -38.24
CA ALA A 446 20.56 -16.36 -37.41
C ALA A 446 19.54 -17.18 -38.22
N GLN A 447 18.82 -16.55 -39.15
CA GLN A 447 17.87 -17.22 -40.05
C GLN A 447 18.58 -18.24 -40.95
N ASN A 448 19.69 -17.83 -41.57
CA ASN A 448 20.49 -18.71 -42.42
C ASN A 448 21.07 -19.89 -41.63
N TYR A 449 21.56 -19.65 -40.42
CA TYR A 449 22.09 -20.71 -39.58
C TYR A 449 21.03 -21.78 -39.22
N LEU A 450 19.80 -21.36 -38.90
CA LEU A 450 18.70 -22.30 -38.65
C LEU A 450 18.36 -23.11 -39.91
N LEU A 451 18.36 -22.49 -41.09
CA LEU A 451 18.15 -23.16 -42.37
C LEU A 451 19.24 -24.18 -42.68
N GLU A 452 20.52 -23.82 -42.47
CA GLU A 452 21.66 -24.72 -42.66
C GLU A 452 21.55 -25.96 -41.76
N ILE A 453 21.10 -25.80 -40.52
CA ILE A 453 20.87 -26.94 -39.62
C ILE A 453 19.70 -27.77 -40.14
N ALA A 454 18.59 -27.14 -40.53
CA ALA A 454 17.45 -27.86 -41.07
C ALA A 454 17.80 -28.71 -42.29
N ASP A 455 18.66 -28.20 -43.17
CA ASP A 455 19.14 -28.90 -44.36
C ASP A 455 19.98 -30.14 -44.03
N ARG A 456 20.67 -30.18 -42.88
CA ARG A 456 21.42 -31.37 -42.43
C ARG A 456 20.53 -32.54 -42.02
N PHE A 457 19.26 -32.28 -41.70
CA PHE A 457 18.32 -33.27 -41.16
C PHE A 457 17.08 -33.48 -42.04
N LYS A 458 17.12 -32.98 -43.29
CA LYS A 458 16.20 -33.38 -44.36
C LYS A 458 16.45 -34.83 -44.72
#